data_AF-A0A382CPE8-F1
#
_entry.id   AF-A0A382CPE8-F1
#
_cell.length_a   1.000
_cell.length_b   1.000
_cell.length_c   1.000
_cell.angle_alpha   90.00
_cell.angle_beta   90.00
_cell.angle_gamma   90.00
#
_symmetry.space_group_name_H-M   'P 1'
#
loop_
_entity.id
_entity.type
_entity.pdbx_description
1 polymer ?
#
loop_
_entity_poly.entity_id
_entity_poly.type
_entity_poly.pdbx_seq_one_letter_code
_entity_poly.pdbx_strand_id
1 'polypeptide(L)'
;MPVKRKKKSRIYFGKKTEDAIIRYNNCDKIHIKNRIYEEHIDAAFNKLAENLIHTFKFYYFDVPLTDVKHEVVAFLLVNMHKYIPEKGKAFSYFSIVGKNWLILHNNNNYKKMKTHTAVDVLDFERSVQSEAAAKEVKEYYGDFVEQLVEFWDNNLNNYFKRKKDLKVAYSVLELFKRRGTLENFNKKALYILVREMTGSNTQHITRVVNQMKEQYFLLVDEYKEGGTIDTSNTGSIFA
;
A
#
# COMPACT_ATOMS: atom_id res chain seq x y z
N MET A 1 45.41 39.03 -6.74
CA MET A 1 43.95 39.18 -6.55
C MET A 1 43.43 38.02 -5.71
N PRO A 2 42.62 38.23 -4.66
CA PRO A 2 42.07 37.12 -3.89
C PRO A 2 41.05 36.35 -4.75
N VAL A 3 41.28 35.05 -4.97
CA VAL A 3 40.40 34.19 -5.76
C VAL A 3 39.07 34.02 -5.01
N LYS A 4 37.97 34.50 -5.60
CA LYS A 4 36.62 34.37 -5.05
C LYS A 4 36.28 32.88 -4.93
N ARG A 5 36.20 32.37 -3.70
CA ARG A 5 35.95 30.94 -3.41
C ARG A 5 34.61 30.53 -4.04
N LYS A 6 34.62 29.55 -4.96
CA LYS A 6 33.39 29.03 -5.59
C LYS A 6 32.43 28.55 -4.49
N LYS A 7 31.17 29.02 -4.52
CA LYS A 7 30.12 28.58 -3.58
C LYS A 7 29.99 27.05 -3.68
N LYS A 8 30.09 26.36 -2.53
CA LYS A 8 29.84 24.91 -2.47
C LYS A 8 28.40 24.66 -2.91
N SER A 9 28.21 23.75 -3.87
CA SER A 9 26.88 23.29 -4.27
C SER A 9 26.16 22.70 -3.07
N ARG A 10 24.91 23.12 -2.83
CA ARG A 10 24.04 22.54 -1.79
C ARG A 10 23.44 21.18 -2.18
N ILE A 11 23.63 20.77 -3.44
CA ILE A 11 23.03 19.55 -4.00
C ILE A 11 23.92 18.37 -3.64
N TYR A 12 23.43 17.49 -2.76
CA TYR A 12 24.11 16.27 -2.31
C TYR A 12 23.96 15.10 -3.30
N PHE A 13 22.93 15.15 -4.14
CA PHE A 13 22.65 14.15 -5.18
C PHE A 13 22.34 14.87 -6.48
N GLY A 14 23.30 14.87 -7.41
CA GLY A 14 23.17 15.59 -8.68
C GLY A 14 23.77 14.81 -9.83
N LYS A 15 24.03 15.50 -10.96
CA LYS A 15 24.53 14.87 -12.19
C LYS A 15 25.82 14.06 -11.97
N LYS A 16 26.74 14.55 -11.13
CA LYS A 16 27.98 13.82 -10.80
C LYS A 16 27.72 12.43 -10.19
N THR A 17 26.74 12.33 -9.31
CA THR A 17 26.33 11.07 -8.68
C THR A 17 25.64 10.17 -9.71
N GLU A 18 24.76 10.74 -10.53
CA GLU A 18 24.08 10.00 -11.61
C GLU A 18 25.08 9.41 -12.61
N ASP A 19 26.04 10.21 -13.08
CA ASP A 19 27.11 9.75 -13.96
C ASP A 19 28.00 8.70 -13.27
N ALA A 20 28.23 8.81 -11.96
CA ALA A 20 28.95 7.80 -11.18
C ALA A 20 28.19 6.47 -11.09
N ILE A 21 26.86 6.50 -10.91
CA ILE A 21 26.01 5.32 -10.89
C ILE A 21 26.05 4.61 -12.25
N ILE A 22 25.98 5.36 -13.34
CA ILE A 22 26.08 4.81 -14.70
C ILE A 22 27.46 4.15 -14.91
N ARG A 23 28.53 4.85 -14.52
CA ARG A 23 29.91 4.30 -14.58
C ARG A 23 30.07 3.05 -13.71
N TYR A 24 29.49 3.05 -12.51
CA TYR A 24 29.50 1.89 -11.62
C TYR A 24 28.81 0.69 -12.29
N ASN A 25 27.61 0.89 -12.84
CA ASN A 25 26.84 -0.19 -13.46
C ASN A 25 27.54 -0.78 -14.70
N ASN A 26 28.25 0.06 -15.45
CA ASN A 26 28.99 -0.34 -16.66
C ASN A 26 30.44 -0.83 -16.39
N CYS A 27 30.86 -0.94 -15.13
CA CYS A 27 32.22 -1.36 -14.80
C CYS A 27 32.26 -2.84 -14.35
N ASP A 28 33.12 -3.65 -14.95
CA ASP A 28 33.23 -5.07 -14.57
C ASP A 28 34.24 -5.32 -13.43
N LYS A 29 35.22 -4.42 -13.28
CA LYS A 29 36.31 -4.58 -12.32
C LYS A 29 35.88 -4.17 -10.92
N ILE A 30 35.85 -5.14 -9.99
CA ILE A 30 35.39 -4.94 -8.59
C ILE A 30 36.13 -3.79 -7.88
N HIS A 31 37.45 -3.73 -8.00
CA HIS A 31 38.24 -2.67 -7.33
C HIS A 31 37.88 -1.26 -7.83
N ILE A 32 37.54 -1.11 -9.12
CA ILE A 32 37.12 0.18 -9.69
C ILE A 32 35.69 0.50 -9.24
N LYS A 33 34.79 -0.49 -9.22
CA LYS A 33 33.42 -0.34 -8.69
C LYS A 33 33.43 0.18 -7.25
N ASN A 34 34.20 -0.44 -6.36
CA ASN A 34 34.30 -0.02 -4.97
C ASN A 34 34.78 1.43 -4.85
N ARG A 35 35.83 1.78 -5.61
CA ARG A 35 36.34 3.16 -5.65
C ARG A 35 35.31 4.17 -6.14
N ILE A 36 34.57 3.86 -7.22
CA ILE A 36 33.50 4.73 -7.73
C ILE A 36 32.43 4.93 -6.66
N TYR A 37 32.05 3.85 -5.97
CA TYR A 37 31.05 3.91 -4.92
C TYR A 37 31.50 4.80 -3.76
N GLU A 38 32.65 4.50 -3.17
CA GLU A 38 33.23 5.22 -2.04
C GLU A 38 33.43 6.72 -2.34
N GLU A 39 33.98 7.05 -3.51
CA GLU A 39 34.35 8.43 -3.84
C GLU A 39 33.16 9.29 -4.33
N HIS A 40 32.13 8.69 -4.93
CA HIS A 40 31.13 9.45 -5.69
C HIS A 40 29.66 9.09 -5.43
N ILE A 41 29.36 7.96 -4.79
CA ILE A 41 27.98 7.49 -4.58
C ILE A 41 27.62 7.45 -3.10
N ASP A 42 28.52 6.95 -2.25
CA ASP A 42 28.25 6.65 -0.85
C ASP A 42 27.67 7.84 -0.07
N ALA A 43 28.34 8.99 -0.12
CA ALA A 43 27.89 10.20 0.57
C ALA A 43 26.50 10.67 0.09
N ALA A 44 26.18 10.49 -1.19
CA ALA A 44 24.89 10.87 -1.76
C ALA A 44 23.78 9.91 -1.33
N PHE A 45 24.06 8.61 -1.30
CA PHE A 45 23.12 7.58 -0.85
C PHE A 45 22.84 7.69 0.65
N ASN A 46 23.87 7.89 1.47
CA ASN A 46 23.73 8.13 2.90
C ASN A 46 22.82 9.33 3.17
N LYS A 47 23.05 10.46 2.48
CA LYS A 47 22.24 11.67 2.67
C LYS A 47 20.82 11.51 2.13
N LEU A 48 20.64 10.76 1.04
CA LEU A 48 19.31 10.42 0.53
C LEU A 48 18.52 9.61 1.56
N ALA A 49 19.11 8.53 2.10
CA ALA A 49 18.48 7.67 3.10
C ALA A 49 18.08 8.46 4.35
N GLU A 50 18.99 9.26 4.90
CA GLU A 50 18.73 10.15 6.04
C GLU A 50 17.54 11.10 5.76
N ASN A 51 17.54 11.76 4.61
CA ASN A 51 16.47 12.68 4.25
C ASN A 51 15.13 11.97 4.08
N LEU A 52 15.10 10.78 3.48
CA LEU A 52 13.87 10.00 3.32
C LEU A 52 13.28 9.61 4.69
N ILE A 53 14.11 9.13 5.62
CA ILE A 53 13.68 8.75 6.97
C ILE A 53 13.06 9.95 7.69
N HIS A 54 13.77 11.09 7.75
CA HIS A 54 13.32 12.22 8.55
C HIS A 54 12.21 13.05 7.90
N THR A 55 12.20 13.20 6.57
CA THR A 55 11.16 13.97 5.88
C THR A 55 9.79 13.31 6.02
N PHE A 56 9.74 11.98 5.93
CA PHE A 56 8.50 11.21 6.02
C PHE A 56 8.25 10.59 7.40
N LYS A 57 9.15 10.83 8.37
CA LYS A 57 9.05 10.38 9.78
C LYS A 57 8.91 8.86 9.94
N PHE A 58 9.75 8.10 9.25
CA PHE A 58 9.77 6.64 9.37
C PHE A 58 10.53 6.19 10.62
N TYR A 59 9.85 6.20 11.78
CA TYR A 59 10.47 5.96 13.09
C TYR A 59 10.05 4.64 13.75
N TYR A 60 9.21 3.84 13.10
CA TYR A 60 8.79 2.55 13.64
C TYR A 60 9.75 1.45 13.18
N PHE A 61 10.88 1.33 13.88
CA PHE A 61 11.88 0.29 13.69
C PHE A 61 12.37 -0.24 15.03
N ASP A 62 12.73 -1.51 15.04
CA ASP A 62 13.22 -2.21 16.23
C ASP A 62 14.72 -1.97 16.49
N VAL A 63 15.38 -1.25 15.58
CA VAL A 63 16.81 -0.93 15.61
C VAL A 63 17.02 0.59 15.54
N PRO A 64 18.19 1.10 15.97
CA PRO A 64 18.54 2.51 15.86
C PRO A 64 18.39 3.04 14.44
N LEU A 65 17.93 4.29 14.29
CA LEU A 65 17.75 4.92 12.96
C LEU A 65 19.05 4.99 12.13
N THR A 66 20.21 4.96 12.79
CA THR A 66 21.51 4.83 12.13
C THR A 66 21.63 3.52 11.35
N ASP A 67 21.13 2.43 11.90
CA ASP A 67 21.19 1.10 11.30
C ASP A 67 20.15 0.99 10.19
N VAL A 68 18.94 1.53 10.41
CA VAL A 68 17.91 1.68 9.36
C VAL A 68 18.48 2.44 8.15
N LYS A 69 19.23 3.52 8.39
CA LYS A 69 19.89 4.26 7.31
C LYS A 69 20.87 3.39 6.54
N HIS A 70 21.70 2.58 7.22
CA HIS A 70 22.64 1.66 6.58
C HIS A 70 21.90 0.58 5.78
N GLU A 71 20.80 0.03 6.30
CA GLU A 71 19.95 -0.93 5.59
C GLU A 71 19.37 -0.34 4.30
N VAL A 72 18.87 0.90 4.35
CA VAL A 72 18.37 1.60 3.15
C VAL A 72 19.49 1.78 2.14
N VAL A 73 20.68 2.22 2.55
CA VAL A 73 21.83 2.40 1.66
C VAL A 73 22.22 1.07 1.00
N ALA A 74 22.31 -0.01 1.78
CA ALA A 74 22.60 -1.35 1.27
C ALA A 74 21.53 -1.81 0.27
N PHE A 75 20.25 -1.58 0.57
CA PHE A 75 19.14 -1.88 -0.33
C PHE A 75 19.24 -1.12 -1.66
N LEU A 76 19.56 0.18 -1.64
CA LEU A 76 19.76 0.98 -2.85
C LEU A 76 20.95 0.47 -3.67
N LEU A 77 22.07 0.13 -3.02
CA LEU A 77 23.26 -0.41 -3.66
C LEU A 77 22.99 -1.74 -4.37
N VAL A 78 22.36 -2.70 -3.69
CA VAL A 78 22.01 -4.00 -4.26
C VAL A 78 21.09 -3.84 -5.48
N ASN A 79 20.17 -2.87 -5.45
CA ASN A 79 19.24 -2.62 -6.56
C ASN A 79 19.74 -1.59 -7.59
N MET A 80 20.98 -1.12 -7.47
CA MET A 80 21.49 -0.02 -8.29
C MET A 80 21.60 -0.39 -9.78
N HIS A 81 21.88 -1.66 -10.08
CA HIS A 81 21.92 -2.21 -11.44
C HIS A 81 20.58 -2.13 -12.19
N LYS A 82 19.45 -1.96 -11.48
CA LYS A 82 18.12 -1.86 -12.08
C LYS A 82 17.81 -0.46 -12.64
N TYR A 83 18.65 0.53 -12.35
CA TYR A 83 18.47 1.88 -12.84
C TYR A 83 18.75 1.99 -14.34
N ILE A 84 17.80 2.56 -15.08
CA ILE A 84 17.89 2.78 -16.54
C ILE A 84 17.87 4.29 -16.80
N PRO A 85 18.98 4.91 -17.25
CA PRO A 85 19.11 6.36 -17.40
C PRO A 85 18.06 6.99 -18.33
N GLU A 86 17.66 6.26 -19.38
CA GLU A 86 16.68 6.74 -20.36
C GLU A 86 15.26 6.91 -19.78
N LYS A 87 14.95 6.24 -18.65
CA LYS A 87 13.62 6.28 -18.04
C LYS A 87 13.43 7.41 -17.04
N GLY A 88 14.48 8.15 -16.70
CA GLY A 88 14.41 9.29 -15.79
C GLY A 88 15.66 9.46 -14.93
N LYS A 89 15.68 10.54 -14.14
CA LYS A 89 16.83 10.91 -13.29
C LYS A 89 17.04 9.92 -12.15
N ALA A 90 18.29 9.64 -11.80
CA ALA A 90 18.67 8.71 -10.74
C ALA A 90 18.10 9.15 -9.39
N PHE A 91 18.17 10.45 -9.08
CA PHE A 91 17.62 10.97 -7.83
C PHE A 91 16.14 10.60 -7.65
N SER A 92 15.32 10.82 -8.69
CA SER A 92 13.88 10.51 -8.65
C SER A 92 13.64 9.02 -8.49
N TYR A 93 14.37 8.19 -9.26
CA TYR A 93 14.26 6.73 -9.20
C TYR A 93 14.60 6.20 -7.79
N PHE A 94 15.78 6.52 -7.26
CA PHE A 94 16.22 6.02 -5.95
C PHE A 94 15.41 6.61 -4.79
N SER A 95 14.89 7.84 -4.92
CA SER A 95 13.97 8.42 -3.93
C SER A 95 12.67 7.60 -3.83
N ILE A 96 12.08 7.21 -4.97
CA ILE A 96 10.86 6.41 -5.00
C ILE A 96 11.11 5.01 -4.46
N VAL A 97 12.18 4.36 -4.92
CA VAL A 97 12.54 3.00 -4.52
C VAL A 97 12.86 2.92 -3.03
N GLY A 98 13.70 3.83 -2.51
CA GLY A 98 14.03 3.89 -1.09
C GLY A 98 12.82 4.22 -0.20
N LYS A 99 11.97 5.17 -0.63
CA LYS A 99 10.74 5.51 0.10
C LYS A 99 9.79 4.32 0.19
N ASN A 100 9.60 3.57 -0.89
CA ASN A 100 8.71 2.41 -0.90
C ASN A 100 9.20 1.31 0.05
N TRP A 101 10.51 1.08 0.09
CA TRP A 101 11.11 0.15 1.05
C TRP A 101 10.86 0.59 2.50
N LEU A 102 11.07 1.87 2.81
CA LEU A 102 10.83 2.43 4.14
C LEU A 102 9.34 2.34 4.55
N ILE A 103 8.41 2.64 3.64
CA ILE A 103 6.96 2.51 3.89
C ILE A 103 6.63 1.07 4.30
N LEU A 104 7.13 0.09 3.55
CA LEU A 104 6.85 -1.32 3.80
C LEU A 104 7.34 -1.74 5.20
N HIS A 105 8.60 -1.44 5.53
CA HIS A 105 9.21 -1.88 6.79
C HIS A 105 8.60 -1.15 7.98
N ASN A 106 8.43 0.17 7.89
CA ASN A 106 7.81 0.97 8.94
C ASN A 106 6.37 0.52 9.24
N ASN A 107 5.56 0.24 8.21
CA ASN A 107 4.19 -0.23 8.41
C ASN A 107 4.14 -1.64 9.01
N ASN A 108 5.04 -2.53 8.58
CA ASN A 108 5.14 -3.89 9.13
C ASN A 108 5.55 -3.85 10.61
N ASN A 109 6.55 -3.06 10.96
CA ASN A 109 7.03 -2.91 12.34
C ASN A 109 5.99 -2.21 13.22
N TYR A 110 5.31 -1.17 12.70
CA TYR A 110 4.20 -0.54 13.42
C TYR A 110 3.06 -1.54 13.72
N LYS A 111 2.72 -2.40 12.76
CA LYS A 111 1.71 -3.46 12.96
C LYS A 111 2.18 -4.47 14.01
N LYS A 112 3.44 -4.91 13.97
CA LYS A 112 4.03 -5.81 14.98
C LYS A 112 3.99 -5.17 16.37
N MET A 113 4.45 -3.93 16.50
CA MET A 113 4.42 -3.17 17.76
C MET A 113 3.00 -3.14 18.34
N LYS A 114 1.99 -2.78 17.53
CA LYS A 114 0.59 -2.80 17.97
C LYS A 114 0.10 -4.19 18.37
N THR A 115 0.54 -5.24 17.68
CA THR A 115 0.13 -6.61 18.00
C THR A 115 0.77 -7.05 19.32
N HIS A 116 2.06 -6.78 19.55
CA HIS A 116 2.75 -7.09 20.80
C HIS A 116 2.19 -6.29 21.99
N THR A 117 1.96 -4.98 21.82
CA THR A 117 1.30 -4.17 22.85
C THR A 117 -0.12 -4.66 23.14
N ALA A 118 -0.87 -5.11 22.12
CA ALA A 118 -2.16 -5.73 22.34
C ALA A 118 -2.04 -7.09 23.04
N VAL A 119 -1.02 -7.90 22.75
CA VAL A 119 -0.81 -9.22 23.38
C VAL A 119 -0.45 -9.08 24.86
N ASP A 120 0.38 -8.11 25.26
CA ASP A 120 0.68 -7.85 26.68
C ASP A 120 -0.57 -7.43 27.48
N VAL A 121 -1.50 -6.71 26.85
CA VAL A 121 -2.79 -6.34 27.44
C VAL A 121 -3.77 -7.53 27.42
N LEU A 122 -3.75 -8.32 26.34
CA LEU A 122 -4.59 -9.50 26.17
C LEU A 122 -4.18 -10.65 27.07
N ASP A 123 -2.90 -10.83 27.45
CA ASP A 123 -2.51 -11.88 28.40
C ASP A 123 -3.04 -11.62 29.83
N PHE A 124 -3.45 -10.37 30.14
CA PHE A 124 -4.22 -10.04 31.35
C PHE A 124 -5.74 -10.25 31.18
N GLU A 125 -6.26 -10.22 29.95
CA GLU A 125 -7.68 -10.35 29.60
C GLU A 125 -8.07 -11.68 28.91
N ARG A 126 -7.12 -12.61 28.70
CA ARG A 126 -7.30 -13.95 28.12
C ARG A 126 -8.06 -14.89 29.07
N SER A 127 -8.96 -14.33 29.89
CA SER A 127 -10.09 -15.05 30.42
C SER A 127 -11.09 -15.25 29.28
N VAL A 128 -11.65 -16.45 29.18
CA VAL A 128 -12.80 -16.95 28.39
C VAL A 128 -13.70 -15.92 27.65
N GLN A 129 -13.88 -14.70 28.17
CA GLN A 129 -14.60 -13.58 27.54
C GLN A 129 -14.02 -13.13 26.18
N SER A 130 -12.70 -13.17 25.97
CA SER A 130 -12.10 -12.68 24.72
C SER A 130 -12.35 -13.61 23.52
N GLU A 131 -12.43 -14.92 23.75
CA GLU A 131 -12.73 -15.91 22.70
C GLU A 131 -14.21 -15.90 22.33
N ALA A 132 -15.10 -15.73 23.31
CA ALA A 132 -16.53 -15.53 23.09
C ALA A 132 -16.79 -14.23 22.31
N ALA A 133 -16.17 -13.12 22.71
CA ALA A 133 -16.29 -11.84 22.00
C ALA A 133 -15.71 -11.89 20.58
N ALA A 134 -14.57 -12.57 20.36
CA ALA A 134 -14.01 -12.74 19.02
C ALA A 134 -14.90 -13.60 18.11
N LYS A 135 -15.58 -14.60 18.68
CA LYS A 135 -16.55 -15.44 17.98
C LYS A 135 -17.82 -14.65 17.63
N GLU A 136 -18.37 -13.90 18.59
CA GLU A 136 -19.52 -13.02 18.38
C GLU A 136 -19.23 -11.96 17.32
N VAL A 137 -18.06 -11.32 17.36
CA VAL A 137 -17.65 -10.33 16.36
C VAL A 137 -17.52 -10.96 14.97
N LYS A 138 -16.95 -12.17 14.87
CA LYS A 138 -16.84 -12.89 13.60
C LYS A 138 -18.20 -13.31 13.05
N GLU A 139 -19.11 -13.77 13.91
CA GLU A 139 -20.48 -14.12 13.55
C GLU A 139 -21.27 -12.87 13.11
N TYR A 140 -21.15 -11.75 13.84
CA TYR A 140 -21.74 -10.46 13.50
C TYR A 140 -21.30 -9.93 12.13
N TYR A 141 -19.99 -9.95 11.84
CA TYR A 141 -19.51 -9.57 10.51
C TYR A 141 -19.88 -10.59 9.42
N GLY A 142 -20.04 -11.87 9.77
CA GLY A 142 -20.48 -12.91 8.86
C GLY A 142 -21.90 -12.68 8.39
N ASP A 143 -22.82 -12.49 9.33
CA ASP A 143 -24.23 -12.22 9.12
C ASP A 143 -24.46 -10.92 8.32
N PHE A 144 -23.78 -9.83 8.70
CA PHE A 144 -23.81 -8.59 7.92
C PHE A 144 -23.43 -8.81 6.44
N VAL A 145 -22.37 -9.57 6.17
CA VAL A 145 -21.91 -9.80 4.79
C VAL A 145 -22.89 -10.68 4.03
N GLU A 146 -23.59 -11.61 4.68
CA GLU A 146 -24.65 -12.41 4.05
C GLU A 146 -25.83 -11.52 3.64
N GLN A 147 -26.30 -10.67 4.56
CA GLN A 147 -27.38 -9.72 4.29
C GLN A 147 -26.98 -8.68 3.23
N LEU A 148 -25.72 -8.24 3.21
CA LEU A 148 -25.18 -7.37 2.16
C LEU A 148 -25.22 -8.05 0.78
N VAL A 149 -24.85 -9.32 0.71
CA VAL A 149 -24.90 -10.09 -0.56
C VAL A 149 -26.35 -10.24 -1.03
N GLU A 150 -27.26 -10.57 -0.13
CA GLU A 150 -28.69 -10.70 -0.42
C GLU A 150 -29.30 -9.37 -0.90
N PHE A 151 -29.01 -8.26 -0.21
CA PHE A 151 -29.40 -6.92 -0.63
C PHE A 151 -28.98 -6.63 -2.06
N TRP A 152 -27.72 -6.92 -2.41
CA TRP A 152 -27.22 -6.68 -3.76
C TRP A 152 -27.85 -7.62 -4.79
N ASP A 153 -28.08 -8.89 -4.47
CA ASP A 153 -28.79 -9.81 -5.38
C ASP A 153 -30.19 -9.31 -5.72
N ASN A 154 -30.92 -8.78 -4.73
CA ASN A 154 -32.26 -8.26 -4.90
C ASN A 154 -32.29 -6.91 -5.65
N ASN A 155 -31.28 -6.06 -5.44
CA ASN A 155 -31.34 -4.66 -5.86
C ASN A 155 -30.39 -4.28 -7.02
N LEU A 156 -29.49 -5.16 -7.49
CA LEU A 156 -28.46 -4.82 -8.48
C LEU A 156 -29.03 -4.16 -9.75
N ASN A 157 -30.15 -4.69 -10.25
CA ASN A 157 -30.83 -4.19 -11.46
C ASN A 157 -31.60 -2.88 -11.23
N ASN A 158 -31.83 -2.48 -9.98
CA ASN A 158 -32.41 -1.19 -9.64
C ASN A 158 -31.34 -0.10 -9.71
N TYR A 159 -30.19 -0.34 -9.08
CA TYR A 159 -29.10 0.61 -8.98
C TYR A 159 -28.32 0.77 -10.29
N PHE A 160 -28.19 -0.31 -11.08
CA PHE A 160 -27.42 -0.30 -12.32
C PHE A 160 -28.32 -0.67 -13.51
N LYS A 161 -28.63 0.32 -14.36
CA LYS A 161 -29.44 0.11 -15.58
C LYS A 161 -28.60 -0.26 -16.81
N ARG A 162 -27.34 0.18 -16.84
CA ARG A 162 -26.45 -0.05 -17.99
C ARG A 162 -25.82 -1.45 -17.89
N LYS A 163 -25.91 -2.23 -18.98
CA LYS A 163 -25.31 -3.58 -19.06
C LYS A 163 -23.82 -3.62 -18.69
N LYS A 164 -23.06 -2.58 -19.06
CA LYS A 164 -21.63 -2.49 -18.72
C LYS A 164 -21.43 -2.32 -17.21
N ASP A 165 -22.24 -1.49 -16.57
CA ASP A 165 -22.17 -1.22 -15.12
C ASP A 165 -22.61 -2.47 -14.34
N LEU A 166 -23.71 -3.10 -14.75
CA LEU A 166 -24.19 -4.38 -14.22
C LEU A 166 -23.09 -5.44 -14.23
N LYS A 167 -22.36 -5.59 -15.34
CA LYS A 167 -21.27 -6.57 -15.44
C LYS A 167 -20.20 -6.35 -14.37
N VAL A 168 -19.85 -5.10 -14.08
CA VAL A 168 -18.89 -4.75 -13.01
C VAL A 168 -19.48 -5.04 -11.63
N ALA A 169 -20.70 -4.59 -11.36
CA ALA A 169 -21.36 -4.81 -10.09
C ALA A 169 -21.53 -6.32 -9.79
N TYR A 170 -21.95 -7.12 -10.77
CA TYR A 170 -22.02 -8.59 -10.65
C TYR A 170 -20.65 -9.21 -10.37
N SER A 171 -19.59 -8.76 -11.04
CA SER A 171 -18.24 -9.28 -10.79
C SER A 171 -17.73 -8.97 -9.38
N VAL A 172 -18.11 -7.82 -8.81
CA VAL A 172 -17.79 -7.45 -7.43
C VAL A 172 -18.60 -8.31 -6.46
N LEU A 173 -19.91 -8.48 -6.72
CA LEU A 173 -20.78 -9.33 -5.90
C LEU A 173 -20.29 -10.79 -5.89
N GLU A 174 -19.83 -11.31 -7.02
CA GLU A 174 -19.28 -12.66 -7.12
C GLU A 174 -18.04 -12.85 -6.21
N LEU A 175 -17.21 -11.82 -6.05
CA LEU A 175 -16.08 -11.88 -5.11
C LEU A 175 -16.56 -11.96 -3.65
N PHE A 176 -17.65 -11.26 -3.30
CA PHE A 176 -18.25 -11.36 -1.96
C PHE A 176 -18.89 -12.73 -1.71
N LYS A 177 -19.53 -13.33 -2.72
CA LYS A 177 -20.07 -14.70 -2.65
C LYS A 177 -18.96 -15.75 -2.46
N ARG A 178 -17.83 -15.57 -3.14
CA ARG A 178 -16.67 -16.48 -3.06
C ARG A 178 -15.70 -16.17 -1.93
N ARG A 179 -16.03 -15.24 -1.02
CA ARG A 179 -15.11 -14.75 0.03
C ARG A 179 -14.43 -15.86 0.84
N GLY A 180 -15.12 -16.97 1.11
CA GLY A 180 -14.57 -18.11 1.85
C GLY A 180 -13.47 -18.89 1.11
N THR A 181 -13.39 -18.74 -0.21
CA THR A 181 -12.39 -19.42 -1.08
C THR A 181 -11.27 -18.49 -1.56
N LEU A 182 -11.36 -17.20 -1.28
CA LEU A 182 -10.36 -16.23 -1.70
C LEU A 182 -9.13 -16.29 -0.80
N GLU A 183 -8.00 -16.68 -1.36
CA GLU A 183 -6.71 -16.72 -0.64
C GLU A 183 -6.04 -15.34 -0.51
N ASN A 184 -6.37 -14.39 -1.41
CA ASN A 184 -5.67 -13.11 -1.52
C ASN A 184 -6.65 -11.91 -1.57
N PHE A 185 -6.70 -11.16 -0.47
CA PHE A 185 -7.50 -9.94 -0.33
C PHE A 185 -6.73 -8.66 -0.71
N ASN A 186 -5.57 -8.77 -1.37
CA ASN A 186 -4.83 -7.61 -1.83
C ASN A 186 -5.67 -6.81 -2.84
N LYS A 187 -5.86 -5.51 -2.57
CA LYS A 187 -6.65 -4.59 -3.41
C LYS A 187 -6.29 -4.65 -4.89
N LYS A 188 -5.00 -4.80 -5.23
CA LYS A 188 -4.54 -4.89 -6.62
C LYS A 188 -4.94 -6.23 -7.26
N ALA A 189 -4.88 -7.33 -6.50
CA ALA A 189 -5.30 -8.65 -6.97
C ALA A 189 -6.81 -8.69 -7.23
N LEU A 190 -7.63 -8.22 -6.29
CA LEU A 190 -9.08 -8.12 -6.45
C LEU A 190 -9.47 -7.22 -7.64
N TYR A 191 -8.77 -6.10 -7.82
CA TYR A 191 -8.96 -5.23 -8.98
C TYR A 191 -8.64 -5.94 -10.31
N ILE A 192 -7.55 -6.72 -10.37
CA ILE A 192 -7.18 -7.48 -11.58
C ILE A 192 -8.27 -8.50 -11.89
N LEU A 193 -8.78 -9.23 -10.89
CA LEU A 193 -9.87 -10.20 -11.07
C LEU A 193 -11.13 -9.54 -11.65
N VAL A 194 -11.58 -8.42 -11.08
CA VAL A 194 -12.72 -7.65 -11.61
C VAL A 194 -12.47 -7.19 -13.05
N ARG A 195 -11.25 -6.74 -13.34
CA ARG A 195 -10.87 -6.28 -14.68
C ARG A 195 -10.87 -7.42 -15.69
N GLU A 196 -10.38 -8.60 -15.34
CA GLU A 196 -10.35 -9.78 -16.20
C GLU A 196 -11.76 -10.31 -16.47
N MET A 197 -12.61 -10.41 -15.44
CA MET A 197 -14.01 -10.84 -15.59
C MET A 197 -14.82 -9.90 -16.49
N THR A 198 -14.56 -8.59 -16.42
CA THR A 198 -15.40 -7.59 -17.09
C THR A 198 -14.84 -7.05 -18.40
N GLY A 199 -13.52 -6.95 -18.54
CA GLY A 199 -12.84 -6.20 -19.59
C GLY A 199 -12.93 -4.67 -19.41
N SER A 200 -13.39 -4.18 -18.25
CA SER A 200 -13.60 -2.75 -18.02
C SER A 200 -12.29 -2.00 -17.72
N ASN A 201 -12.25 -0.72 -18.07
CA ASN A 201 -11.12 0.14 -17.70
C ASN A 201 -11.19 0.60 -16.23
N THR A 202 -10.08 1.14 -15.71
CA THR A 202 -9.96 1.53 -14.30
C THR A 202 -10.97 2.58 -13.87
N GLN A 203 -11.24 3.58 -14.71
CA GLN A 203 -12.19 4.65 -14.38
C GLN A 203 -13.61 4.10 -14.24
N HIS A 204 -13.99 3.22 -15.16
CA HIS A 204 -15.29 2.58 -15.16
C HIS A 204 -15.50 1.70 -13.91
N ILE A 205 -14.52 0.84 -13.59
CA ILE A 205 -14.55 0.00 -12.39
C ILE A 205 -14.64 0.86 -11.13
N THR A 206 -13.79 1.88 -11.03
CA THR A 206 -13.77 2.79 -9.87
C THR A 206 -15.12 3.46 -9.65
N ARG A 207 -15.76 3.95 -10.72
CA ARG A 207 -17.07 4.61 -10.62
C ARG A 207 -18.14 3.67 -10.07
N VAL A 208 -18.25 2.46 -10.62
CA VAL A 208 -19.26 1.47 -10.18
C VAL A 208 -19.02 1.03 -8.74
N VAL A 209 -17.77 0.73 -8.38
CA VAL A 209 -17.40 0.32 -7.02
C VAL A 209 -17.67 1.43 -6.00
N ASN A 210 -17.43 2.70 -6.34
CA ASN A 210 -17.76 3.82 -5.45
C ASN A 210 -19.26 3.94 -5.20
N GLN A 211 -20.10 3.75 -6.23
CA GLN A 211 -21.55 3.75 -6.06
C GLN A 211 -22.01 2.60 -5.14
N MET A 212 -21.42 1.41 -5.27
CA MET A 212 -21.70 0.30 -4.34
C MET A 212 -21.22 0.63 -2.92
N LYS A 213 -20.08 1.32 -2.79
CA LYS A 213 -19.50 1.72 -1.50
C LYS A 213 -20.35 2.75 -0.77
N GLU A 214 -21.01 3.67 -1.49
CA GLU A 214 -21.95 4.61 -0.89
C GLU A 214 -23.10 3.88 -0.20
N GLN A 215 -23.69 2.88 -0.87
CA GLN A 215 -24.74 2.06 -0.27
C GLN A 215 -24.22 1.23 0.91
N TYR A 216 -23.01 0.67 0.81
CA TYR A 216 -22.39 -0.05 1.91
C TYR A 216 -22.39 0.74 3.23
N PHE A 217 -22.08 2.04 3.19
CA PHE A 217 -22.08 2.85 4.42
C PHE A 217 -23.47 2.98 5.04
N LEU A 218 -24.51 3.15 4.22
CA LEU A 218 -25.90 3.22 4.69
C LEU A 218 -26.32 1.90 5.35
N LEU A 219 -26.03 0.77 4.70
CA LEU A 219 -26.39 -0.56 5.22
C LEU A 219 -25.61 -0.91 6.50
N VAL A 220 -24.38 -0.43 6.63
CA VAL A 220 -23.61 -0.59 7.88
C VAL A 220 -24.27 0.16 9.03
N ASP A 221 -24.75 1.38 8.79
CA ASP A 221 -25.39 2.16 9.84
C ASP A 221 -26.75 1.57 10.22
N GLU A 222 -27.54 1.11 9.24
CA GLU A 222 -28.78 0.36 9.46
C GLU A 222 -28.55 -0.92 10.28
N TYR A 223 -27.55 -1.72 9.91
CA TYR A 223 -27.21 -2.95 10.62
C TYR A 223 -26.71 -2.70 12.05
N LYS A 224 -26.03 -1.58 12.31
CA LYS A 224 -25.62 -1.21 13.67
C LYS A 224 -26.80 -0.83 14.56
N GLU A 225 -27.83 -0.20 13.98
CA GLU A 225 -29.02 0.24 14.71
C GLU A 225 -30.01 -0.91 14.96
N GLY A 226 -30.25 -1.74 13.94
CA GLY A 226 -31.30 -2.76 13.95
C GLY A 226 -30.82 -4.22 14.02
N GLY A 227 -29.51 -4.47 13.88
CA GLY A 227 -28.94 -5.83 13.80
C GLY A 227 -29.32 -6.60 12.53
N THR A 228 -30.05 -5.97 11.61
CA THR A 228 -30.44 -6.51 10.31
C THR A 228 -30.51 -5.38 9.28
N ILE A 229 -30.43 -5.72 8.00
CA ILE A 229 -30.56 -4.83 6.84
C ILE A 229 -31.88 -5.14 6.13
N ASP A 230 -32.61 -4.13 5.67
CA ASP A 230 -33.70 -4.32 4.72
C ASP A 230 -33.14 -4.74 3.34
N THR A 231 -33.12 -6.05 3.10
CA THR A 231 -32.69 -6.63 1.82
C THR A 231 -33.74 -6.52 0.72
N SER A 232 -34.95 -6.04 1.05
CA SER A 232 -36.05 -5.92 0.11
C SER A 232 -35.86 -4.71 -0.83
N ASN A 233 -36.75 -4.62 -1.80
CA ASN A 233 -36.60 -3.82 -3.02
C ASN A 233 -36.65 -2.31 -2.73
N THR A 234 -35.56 -1.71 -2.23
CA THR A 234 -35.44 -0.28 -1.93
C THR A 234 -35.19 0.52 -3.21
N GLY A 235 -36.10 0.41 -4.17
CA GLY A 235 -36.11 1.20 -5.40
C GLY A 235 -36.41 2.70 -5.21
N SER A 236 -36.55 3.18 -3.97
CA SER A 236 -37.11 4.51 -3.69
C SER A 236 -36.62 5.10 -2.36
N ILE A 237 -35.38 5.61 -2.27
CA ILE A 237 -35.02 6.56 -1.19
C ILE A 237 -34.33 7.83 -1.72
N PHE A 238 -34.15 7.99 -3.03
CA PHE A 238 -33.73 9.27 -3.62
C PHE A 238 -34.56 9.59 -4.86
N ALA A 239 -35.70 10.25 -4.62
CA ALA A 239 -36.26 11.24 -5.54
C ALA A 239 -35.66 12.61 -5.18
#